data_AF-A0A2T6E9L9-F1
#
_entry.id   AF-A0A2T6E9L9-F1
#
_cell.length_a   1.000
_cell.length_b   1.000
_cell.length_c   1.000
_cell.angle_alpha   90.00
_cell.angle_beta   90.00
_cell.angle_gamma   90.00
#
_symmetry.space_group_name_H-M   'P 1'
#
loop_
_entity.id
_entity.type
_entity.pdbx_description
1 polymer ?
#
loop_
_entity_poly.entity_id
_entity_poly.type
_entity_poly.pdbx_seq_one_letter_code
_entity_poly.pdbx_strand_id
1 'polypeptide(L)' 'MRRFVTIKRYSELSGYTQEAIRQKIKKGVWRLQKHVYRAPDGRLMINVEEVEKWIVSCQEA' A
#
# COMPACT_ATOMS: atom_id res chain seq x y z
N MET A 1 -3.00 -6.31 -14.75
CA MET A 1 -4.04 -6.83 -13.83
C MET A 1 -3.87 -6.09 -12.52
N ARG A 2 -4.85 -5.29 -12.07
CA ARG A 2 -4.72 -4.58 -10.78
C ARG A 2 -4.89 -5.56 -9.62
N ARG A 3 -3.79 -5.91 -8.95
CA ARG A 3 -3.83 -6.70 -7.72
C ARG A 3 -4.12 -5.77 -6.55
N PHE A 4 -5.40 -5.60 -6.25
CA PHE A 4 -5.83 -4.99 -5.00
C PHE A 4 -5.76 -6.04 -3.90
N VAL A 5 -4.98 -5.77 -2.86
CA VAL A 5 -4.83 -6.66 -1.71
C VAL A 5 -5.23 -5.92 -0.44
N THR A 6 -5.74 -6.65 0.54
CA THR A 6 -6.00 -6.09 1.87
C THR A 6 -4.70 -5.83 2.60
N ILE A 7 -4.73 -4.90 3.58
CA ILE A 7 -3.57 -4.59 4.43
C ILE A 7 -2.98 -5.85 5.07
N LYS A 8 -3.83 -6.79 5.52
CA LYS A 8 -3.38 -8.08 6.08
C LYS A 8 -2.55 -8.87 5.08
N ARG A 9 -3.07 -9.09 3.87
CA ARG A 9 -2.40 -9.90 2.85
C ARG A 9 -1.14 -9.23 2.31
N TYR A 10 -1.15 -7.90 2.20
CA TYR A 10 0.04 -7.13 1.86
C TYR A 10 1.12 -7.22 2.94
N SER A 11 0.70 -7.20 4.21
CA SER A 11 1.61 -7.33 5.36
C SER A 11 2.36 -8.68 5.33
N GLU A 12 1.65 -9.76 5.01
CA GLU A 12 2.25 -11.09 4.85
C GLU A 12 3.17 -11.20 3.63
N LEU A 13 2.78 -10.61 2.50
CA LEU A 13 3.56 -10.68 1.25
C LEU A 13 4.83 -9.83 1.29
N SER A 14 4.75 -8.63 1.84
CA SER A 14 5.83 -7.64 1.76
C SER A 14 6.70 -7.60 3.02
N GLY A 15 6.32 -8.34 4.08
CA GLY A 15 7.01 -8.33 5.38
C GLY A 15 6.82 -7.04 6.19
N TYR A 16 6.05 -6.07 5.69
CA TYR A 16 5.72 -4.85 6.43
C TYR A 16 4.61 -5.10 7.44
N THR A 17 4.74 -4.59 8.65
CA THR A 17 3.66 -4.62 9.64
C THR A 17 2.48 -3.73 9.22
N GLN A 18 1.26 -4.10 9.62
CA GLN A 18 0.06 -3.28 9.39
C GLN A 18 0.20 -1.86 9.95
N GLU A 19 0.93 -1.70 11.05
CA GLU A 19 1.27 -0.40 11.62
C GLU A 19 2.22 0.41 10.75
N ALA A 20 3.25 -0.21 10.15
CA ALA A 20 4.15 0.46 9.23
C ALA A 20 3.40 0.99 7.99
N ILE A 21 2.43 0.22 7.50
CA ILE A 21 1.55 0.64 6.41
C ILE A 21 0.70 1.85 6.83
N ARG A 22 0.04 1.78 7.99
CA ARG A 22 -0.76 2.91 8.53
C ARG A 22 0.11 4.15 8.77
N GLN A 23 1.33 3.98 9.26
CA GLN A 23 2.31 5.05 9.42
C GLN A 23 2.70 5.68 8.09
N LYS A 24 2.95 4.89 7.03
CA LYS A 24 3.25 5.41 5.68
C LYS A 24 2.06 6.17 5.07
N ILE A 25 0.84 5.71 5.32
CA ILE A 25 -0.38 6.43 4.93
C ILE A 25 -0.49 7.75 5.71
N LYS A 26 -0.27 7.72 7.03
CA LYS A 26 -0.33 8.92 7.88
C LYS A 26 0.77 9.93 7.56
N LYS A 27 1.97 9.48 7.21
CA LYS A 27 3.09 10.32 6.73
C LYS A 27 2.85 10.88 5.32
N GLY A 28 1.80 10.46 4.61
CA GLY A 28 1.50 10.92 3.25
C GLY A 28 2.37 10.29 2.16
N VAL A 29 3.22 9.32 2.51
CA VAL A 29 4.02 8.53 1.56
C VAL A 29 3.07 7.74 0.65
N TRP A 30 2.02 7.16 1.24
CA TRP A 30 0.99 6.43 0.51
C TRP A 30 -0.27 7.28 0.37
N ARG A 31 -0.43 7.92 -0.79
CA ARG A 31 -1.63 8.71 -1.10
C ARG A 31 -2.88 7.83 -1.28
N LEU A 32 -3.99 8.28 -0.68
CA LEU A 32 -5.33 7.80 -1.01
C LEU A 32 -5.62 8.06 -2.50
N GLN A 33 -6.27 7.09 -3.16
CA GLN A 33 -6.57 7.03 -4.60
C GLN A 33 -5.39 6.70 -5.54
N LYS A 34 -4.16 6.59 -5.01
CA LYS A 34 -2.97 6.17 -5.77
C LYS A 34 -2.48 4.81 -5.25
N HIS A 35 -1.86 4.80 -4.07
CA HIS A 35 -1.36 3.58 -3.44
C HIS A 35 -2.43 2.82 -2.64
N VAL A 36 -3.39 3.57 -2.06
CA VAL A 36 -4.43 3.01 -1.20
C VAL A 36 -5.80 3.45 -1.66
N TYR A 37 -6.68 2.49 -1.87
CA TYR A 37 -8.06 2.68 -2.28
C TYR A 37 -9.00 2.37 -1.12
N ARG A 38 -10.00 3.22 -0.94
CA ARG A 38 -11.10 2.94 -0.04
C ARG A 38 -12.14 2.13 -0.82
N ALA A 39 -12.31 0.87 -0.45
CA ALA A 39 -13.41 0.06 -0.98
C ALA A 39 -14.75 0.63 -0.50
N PRO A 40 -15.85 0.42 -1.24
CA PRO A 40 -17.19 0.82 -0.81
C PRO A 40 -17.61 0.19 0.53
N ASP A 41 -16.99 -0.94 0.90
CA ASP A 41 -17.16 -1.63 2.20
C ASP A 41 -16.46 -0.92 3.38
N GLY A 42 -15.83 0.24 3.17
CA GLY A 42 -15.06 0.97 4.17
C GLY A 42 -13.66 0.40 4.46
N ARG A 43 -13.32 -0.74 3.85
CA ARG A 43 -11.99 -1.37 3.95
C ARG A 43 -10.96 -0.66 3.07
N LEU A 44 -9.73 -0.56 3.57
CA LEU A 44 -8.60 -0.07 2.79
C LEU A 44 -7.97 -1.22 2.00
N MET A 45 -7.87 -1.02 0.69
CA MET A 45 -7.17 -1.90 -0.24
C MET A 45 -5.90 -1.21 -0.72
N ILE A 46 -4.81 -1.96 -0.79
CA ILE A 46 -3.52 -1.49 -1.29
C ILE A 46 -3.37 -2.00 -2.71
N ASN A 47 -2.91 -1.12 -3.60
CA ASN A 47 -2.54 -1.51 -4.95
C ASN A 47 -1.07 -1.94 -4.96
N VAL A 48 -0.80 -3.24 -5.12
CA VAL A 48 0.56 -3.79 -5.09
C VAL A 48 1.44 -3.16 -6.18
N GLU A 49 0.89 -2.96 -7.39
CA GLU A 49 1.67 -2.44 -8.53
C GLU A 49 2.23 -1.03 -8.27
N GLU A 50 1.45 -0.15 -7.65
CA GLU A 50 1.92 1.21 -7.33
C GLU A 50 2.91 1.20 -6.16
N VAL A 51 2.74 0.29 -5.21
CA VAL A 51 3.71 0.16 -4.11
C VAL A 51 5.03 -0.40 -4.61
N GLU A 52 5.03 -1.39 -5.51
CA GLU A 52 6.24 -1.89 -6.16
C GLU A 52 6.95 -0.77 -6.94
N LYS A 53 6.23 0.04 -7.73
CA LYS A 53 6.80 1.20 -8.41
C LYS A 53 7.41 2.21 -7.45
N TRP A 54 6.75 2.46 -6.31
CA TRP A 54 7.29 3.33 -5.27
C TRP A 54 8.57 2.75 -4.63
N ILE A 55 8.60 1.44 -4.38
CA ILE A 55 9.79 0.76 -3.84
C ILE A 55 10.97 0.92 -4.81
N VAL A 56 10.77 0.60 -6.09
CA VAL A 56 11.81 0.73 -7.12
C VAL A 56 12.32 2.18 -7.19
N SER A 57 11.41 3.16 -7.25
CA SER A 57 11.78 4.58 -7.26
C SER A 57 12.54 5.03 -6.01
N CYS A 58 12.36 4.37 -4.87
CA CYS A 58 13.05 4.69 -3.62
C CYS A 58 14.40 3.97 -3.50
N GLN A 59 14.66 2.96 -4.34
CA GLN A 59 15.87 2.13 -4.33
C GLN A 59 16.93 2.62 -5.34
N GLU A 60 16.55 3.52 -6.25
CA GLU A 60 17.41 4.17 -7.24
C GLU A 60 18.02 5.52 -6.79
N ALA A 61 17.94 5.87 -5.49
CA ALA A 61 18.42 7.13 -4.94
C ALA A 61 19.55 6.96 -3.92
#